data_AF-G3HYI8-F1
#
_entry.id   AF-G3HYI8-F1
#
_cell.length_a   1.000
_cell.length_b   1.000
_cell.length_c   1.000
_cell.angle_alpha   90.00
_cell.angle_beta   90.00
_cell.angle_gamma   90.00
#
_symmetry.space_group_name_H-M   'P 1'
#
loop_
_entity.id
_entity.type
_entity.pdbx_description
1 polymer ?
#
loop_
_entity_poly.entity_id
_entity_poly.type
_entity_poly.pdbx_seq_one_letter_code
_entity_poly.pdbx_strand_id
1 'polypeptide(L)'
;MTDNITWFHGIQVMPGSFTVESLSFAQNFLVKDDDVFLVTYPRSVHMTLDPDTAHDRLIISDDLMSVYCSSKRQDRKECAERFQVSTCVLGSSRFTSGRHYWELVVGRSKEWDVGVCKDSVNRQEPINLTEEHGFWTVGVRGGEVYAACTEPLTVLIVNPRLHRVGIFLDLVRKSISFWDLSDGSHIFTFFNISDTDPLRPFFAPANSYPDDPKEALAICPVLNPGIFRRPANPEQGK
;
A
#
# COMPACT_ATOMS: atom_id res chain seq x y z
N MET A 1 -8.52 25.44 -31.02
CA MET A 1 -9.69 24.83 -30.36
C MET A 1 -9.45 24.94 -28.87
N THR A 2 -10.39 25.51 -28.14
CA THR A 2 -10.32 25.78 -26.70
C THR A 2 -10.40 24.47 -25.92
N ASP A 3 -9.41 24.20 -25.08
CA ASP A 3 -9.42 23.10 -24.14
C ASP A 3 -10.60 23.27 -23.16
N ASN A 4 -11.49 22.28 -23.10
CA ASN A 4 -12.67 22.31 -22.24
C ASN A 4 -12.25 22.21 -20.77
N ILE A 5 -12.41 23.29 -20.01
CA ILE A 5 -12.19 23.31 -18.56
C ILE A 5 -13.33 22.54 -17.89
N THR A 6 -13.00 21.47 -17.17
CA THR A 6 -13.99 20.72 -16.35
C THR A 6 -13.94 21.21 -14.92
N TRP A 7 -15.09 21.63 -14.41
CA TRP A 7 -15.28 22.04 -13.02
C TRP A 7 -15.96 20.93 -12.23
N PHE A 8 -15.40 20.56 -11.08
CA PHE A 8 -16.04 19.62 -10.15
C PHE A 8 -16.08 20.26 -8.76
N HIS A 9 -17.28 20.57 -8.25
CA HIS A 9 -17.48 21.25 -6.96
C HIS A 9 -16.63 22.53 -6.76
N GLY A 10 -16.45 23.32 -7.82
CA GLY A 10 -15.72 24.59 -7.76
C GLY A 10 -14.20 24.48 -7.89
N ILE A 11 -13.65 23.28 -8.13
CA ILE A 11 -12.21 23.05 -8.34
C ILE A 11 -11.92 22.96 -9.84
N GLN A 12 -10.88 23.65 -10.31
CA GLN A 12 -10.39 23.58 -11.68
C GLN A 12 -9.60 22.28 -11.89
N VAL A 13 -10.09 21.41 -12.79
CA VAL A 13 -9.41 20.15 -13.14
C VAL A 13 -8.91 20.23 -14.59
N MET A 14 -7.60 20.02 -14.79
CA MET A 14 -7.01 20.02 -16.13
C MET A 14 -7.48 18.78 -16.93
N PRO A 15 -7.79 18.92 -18.23
CA PRO A 15 -8.30 17.81 -19.03
C PRO A 15 -7.23 16.74 -19.29
N GLY A 16 -7.59 15.47 -19.11
CA GLY A 16 -6.72 14.30 -19.40
C GLY A 16 -6.05 13.68 -18.17
N SER A 17 -6.27 14.22 -16.98
CA SER A 17 -5.47 13.87 -15.79
C SER A 17 -6.03 12.71 -14.94
N PHE A 18 -7.32 12.39 -15.01
CA PHE A 18 -7.98 11.52 -14.03
C PHE A 18 -9.26 10.85 -14.58
N THR A 19 -9.53 9.61 -14.15
CA THR A 19 -10.88 9.01 -14.20
C THR A 19 -11.71 9.52 -13.02
N VAL A 20 -13.04 9.54 -13.13
CA VAL A 20 -13.94 10.08 -12.07
C VAL A 20 -13.69 9.42 -10.70
N GLU A 21 -13.27 8.15 -10.67
CA GLU A 21 -12.95 7.37 -9.47
C GLU A 21 -11.70 7.88 -8.72
N SER A 22 -10.72 8.42 -9.44
CA SER A 22 -9.52 9.00 -8.82
C SER A 22 -9.75 10.38 -8.18
N LEU A 23 -10.88 11.03 -8.49
CA LEU A 23 -11.23 12.36 -7.96
C LEU A 23 -11.87 12.29 -6.56
N SER A 24 -12.61 11.24 -6.22
CA SER A 24 -13.13 11.04 -4.84
C SER A 24 -11.98 10.75 -3.86
N PHE A 25 -11.02 9.94 -4.28
CA PHE A 25 -9.80 9.67 -3.52
C PHE A 25 -8.96 10.94 -3.32
N ALA A 26 -8.80 11.76 -4.37
CA ALA A 26 -8.06 13.03 -4.33
C ALA A 26 -8.63 14.05 -3.31
N GLN A 27 -9.94 14.03 -3.02
CA GLN A 27 -10.56 14.93 -2.04
C GLN A 27 -10.00 14.76 -0.62
N ASN A 28 -9.54 13.55 -0.26
CA ASN A 28 -8.93 13.30 1.05
C ASN A 28 -7.54 13.93 1.22
N PHE A 29 -6.93 14.40 0.12
CA PHE A 29 -5.59 14.99 0.08
C PHE A 29 -5.62 16.51 -0.09
N LEU A 30 -6.80 17.12 0.03
CA LEU A 30 -6.95 18.57 0.02
C LEU A 30 -6.45 19.14 1.36
N VAL A 31 -5.43 20.00 1.28
CA VAL A 31 -4.99 20.83 2.40
C VAL A 31 -5.64 22.21 2.21
N LYS A 32 -6.32 22.71 3.25
CA LYS A 32 -6.86 24.07 3.26
C LYS A 32 -5.75 25.03 3.70
N ASP A 33 -5.34 25.92 2.81
CA ASP A 33 -4.38 26.99 3.08
C ASP A 33 -4.93 28.28 2.46
N ASP A 34 -5.22 29.30 3.28
CA ASP A 34 -5.68 30.64 2.88
C ASP A 34 -6.55 30.70 1.59
N ASP A 35 -7.76 30.13 1.67
CA ASP A 35 -8.77 30.06 0.59
C ASP A 35 -8.38 29.28 -0.68
N VAL A 36 -7.26 28.55 -0.66
CA VAL A 36 -6.83 27.63 -1.71
C VAL A 36 -6.82 26.19 -1.17
N PHE A 37 -7.47 25.28 -1.88
CA PHE A 37 -7.28 23.85 -1.64
C PHE A 37 -6.04 23.38 -2.40
N LEU A 38 -4.96 23.12 -1.67
CA LEU A 38 -3.78 22.49 -2.25
C LEU A 38 -4.03 20.98 -2.34
N VAL A 39 -4.11 20.44 -3.56
CA VAL A 39 -3.99 18.99 -3.76
C VAL A 39 -2.54 18.62 -3.52
N THR A 40 -2.23 18.17 -2.32
CA THR A 40 -0.88 17.66 -2.05
C THR A 40 -0.83 16.21 -2.45
N TYR A 41 -0.25 15.93 -3.62
CA TYR A 41 -0.07 14.55 -4.06
C TYR A 41 0.95 13.85 -3.15
N PRO A 42 0.62 12.72 -2.51
CA PRO A 42 1.64 11.86 -1.94
C PRO A 42 2.70 11.56 -3.00
N ARG A 43 3.96 11.41 -2.57
CA ARG A 43 4.93 10.82 -3.47
C ARG A 43 4.49 9.38 -3.73
N SER A 44 4.16 9.10 -4.99
CA SER A 44 4.13 7.72 -5.48
C SER A 44 5.52 7.13 -5.23
N VAL A 45 5.58 6.08 -4.42
CA VAL A 45 6.84 5.45 -4.07
C VAL A 45 7.12 4.34 -5.09
N HIS A 46 8.25 4.43 -5.78
CA HIS A 46 8.76 3.29 -6.54
C HIS A 46 9.28 2.25 -5.53
N MET A 47 8.39 1.33 -5.16
CA MET A 47 8.60 0.34 -4.11
C MET A 47 8.57 -1.07 -4.70
N THR A 48 9.49 -1.90 -4.23
CA THR A 48 9.54 -3.34 -4.51
C THR A 48 9.51 -4.11 -3.18
N LEU A 49 9.35 -5.42 -3.24
CA LEU A 49 9.60 -6.32 -2.11
C LEU A 49 11.11 -6.44 -1.86
N ASP A 50 11.48 -6.74 -0.61
CA ASP A 50 12.86 -6.91 -0.15
C ASP A 50 13.15 -8.41 0.14
N PRO A 51 13.80 -9.14 -0.79
CA PRO A 51 14.06 -10.58 -0.64
C PRO A 51 14.91 -10.97 0.56
N ASP A 52 15.73 -10.04 1.09
CA ASP A 52 16.57 -10.31 2.26
C ASP A 52 15.74 -10.39 3.54
N THR A 53 14.56 -9.75 3.56
CA THR A 53 13.62 -9.80 4.68
C THR A 53 12.64 -10.96 4.59
N ALA A 54 12.41 -11.48 3.40
CA ALA A 54 11.33 -12.42 3.12
C ALA A 54 11.51 -13.76 3.82
N HIS A 55 10.49 -14.23 4.54
CA HIS A 55 10.49 -15.58 5.10
C HIS A 55 10.79 -16.65 4.04
N ASP A 56 11.49 -17.71 4.43
CA ASP A 56 12.04 -18.73 3.51
C ASP A 56 10.97 -19.57 2.80
N ARG A 57 9.69 -19.45 3.20
CA ARG A 57 8.56 -20.06 2.47
C ARG A 57 7.93 -19.14 1.42
N LEU A 58 8.31 -17.87 1.37
CA LEU A 58 7.70 -16.92 0.45
C LEU A 58 8.38 -16.96 -0.90
N ILE A 59 7.59 -17.12 -1.96
CA ILE A 59 8.05 -16.98 -3.35
C ILE A 59 7.78 -15.53 -3.77
N ILE A 60 8.82 -14.85 -4.25
CA ILE A 60 8.75 -13.49 -4.77
C ILE A 60 8.95 -13.57 -6.28
N SER A 61 8.15 -12.82 -7.04
CA SER A 61 8.30 -12.73 -8.51
C SER A 61 9.61 -12.07 -8.92
N ASP A 62 10.08 -12.36 -10.14
CA ASP A 62 11.34 -11.82 -10.67
C ASP A 62 11.38 -10.28 -10.72
N ASP A 63 10.23 -9.64 -10.90
CA ASP A 63 10.07 -8.18 -10.88
C ASP A 63 10.02 -7.59 -9.46
N LEU A 64 10.07 -8.44 -8.43
CA LEU A 64 9.97 -8.08 -7.01
C LEU A 64 8.65 -7.39 -6.62
N MET A 65 7.59 -7.56 -7.41
CA MET A 65 6.32 -6.87 -7.19
C MET A 65 5.26 -7.76 -6.55
N SER A 66 5.40 -9.08 -6.56
CA SER A 66 4.40 -9.99 -5.99
C SER A 66 5.00 -11.07 -5.09
N VAL A 67 4.20 -11.51 -4.12
CA VAL A 67 4.60 -12.52 -3.13
C VAL A 67 3.44 -13.44 -2.76
N TYR A 68 3.72 -14.73 -2.66
CA TYR A 68 2.81 -15.74 -2.12
C TYR A 68 3.55 -16.74 -1.24
N CYS A 69 2.82 -17.45 -0.38
CA CYS A 69 3.39 -18.49 0.47
C CYS A 69 3.42 -19.84 -0.28
N SER A 70 4.54 -20.54 -0.18
CA SER A 70 4.69 -21.91 -0.64
C SER A 70 4.61 -22.89 0.53
N SER A 71 4.12 -24.09 0.25
CA SER A 71 4.24 -25.26 1.11
C SER A 71 5.71 -25.65 1.36
N LYS A 72 6.62 -25.29 0.43
CA LYS A 72 8.05 -25.61 0.51
C LYS A 72 8.89 -24.40 0.90
N ARG A 73 9.98 -24.69 1.59
CA ARG A 73 11.08 -23.76 1.80
C ARG A 73 11.82 -23.51 0.48
N GLN A 74 12.36 -22.30 0.34
CA GLN A 74 13.07 -21.84 -0.84
C GLN A 74 14.60 -22.01 -0.69
N ASP A 75 15.06 -22.56 0.42
CA ASP A 75 16.47 -22.82 0.74
C ASP A 75 17.36 -21.57 0.58
N ARG A 76 16.82 -20.41 0.95
CA ARG A 76 17.55 -19.15 0.89
C ARG A 76 18.66 -19.12 1.92
N LYS A 77 19.74 -18.42 1.60
CA LYS A 77 20.82 -18.16 2.56
C LYS A 77 20.24 -17.44 3.79
N GLU A 78 20.73 -17.85 4.97
CA GLU A 78 20.44 -17.16 6.21
C GLU A 78 20.87 -15.69 6.12
N CYS A 79 20.00 -14.81 6.59
CA CYS A 79 20.22 -13.38 6.64
C CYS A 79 19.62 -12.86 7.95
N ALA A 80 20.34 -12.00 8.67
CA ALA A 80 19.86 -11.43 9.94
C ALA A 80 18.58 -10.60 9.75
N GLU A 81 18.41 -10.02 8.56
CA GLU A 81 17.25 -9.22 8.18
C GLU A 81 16.00 -10.09 7.90
N ARG A 82 16.14 -11.42 7.78
CA ARG A 82 15.06 -12.32 7.37
C ARG A 82 14.09 -12.60 8.52
N PHE A 83 12.78 -12.59 8.22
CA PHE A 83 11.80 -13.20 9.11
C PHE A 83 11.98 -14.72 9.16
N GLN A 84 12.34 -15.26 10.32
CA GLN A 84 12.62 -16.69 10.50
C GLN A 84 11.39 -17.52 10.85
N VAL A 85 10.38 -16.88 11.45
CA VAL A 85 9.20 -17.59 12.00
C VAL A 85 7.92 -17.19 11.30
N SER A 86 7.70 -15.89 11.12
CA SER A 86 6.45 -15.37 10.56
C SER A 86 6.53 -15.29 9.04
N THR A 87 5.50 -15.73 8.33
CA THR A 87 5.44 -15.79 6.86
C THR A 87 5.16 -14.43 6.23
N CYS A 88 6.08 -13.48 6.43
CA CYS A 88 5.96 -12.09 5.94
C CYS A 88 7.25 -11.59 5.26
N VAL A 89 7.14 -10.43 4.63
CA VAL A 89 8.20 -9.72 3.90
C VAL A 89 8.00 -8.21 4.01
N LEU A 90 9.09 -7.44 3.93
CA LEU A 90 9.04 -5.98 3.91
C LEU A 90 9.19 -5.43 2.48
N GLY A 91 8.70 -4.23 2.27
CA GLY A 91 9.02 -3.44 1.08
C GLY A 91 10.38 -2.78 1.19
N SER A 92 11.08 -2.55 0.07
CA SER A 92 12.44 -2.00 0.01
C SER A 92 12.58 -0.56 0.54
N SER A 93 11.48 0.18 0.60
CA SER A 93 11.45 1.57 1.05
C SER A 93 11.53 1.70 2.57
N ARG A 94 12.25 2.73 3.05
CA ARG A 94 12.37 3.15 4.45
C ARG A 94 11.87 4.58 4.60
N PHE A 95 10.73 4.76 5.25
CA PHE A 95 10.09 6.06 5.41
C PHE A 95 10.49 6.71 6.73
N THR A 96 11.11 7.88 6.66
CA THR A 96 11.52 8.68 7.83
C THR A 96 10.82 10.03 7.93
N SER A 97 10.16 10.47 6.85
CA SER A 97 9.43 11.74 6.81
C SER A 97 8.48 11.79 5.61
N GLY A 98 7.57 12.77 5.60
CA GLY A 98 6.73 13.08 4.46
C GLY A 98 5.46 12.23 4.34
N ARG A 99 4.93 12.19 3.11
CA ARG A 99 3.67 11.52 2.77
C ARG A 99 3.88 10.58 1.60
N HIS A 100 3.46 9.33 1.78
CA HIS A 100 3.75 8.23 0.87
C HIS A 100 2.47 7.47 0.56
N TYR A 101 2.38 6.99 -0.67
CA TYR A 101 1.25 6.20 -1.14
C TYR A 101 1.72 5.03 -1.99
N TRP A 102 1.05 3.90 -1.80
CA TRP A 102 1.16 2.75 -2.68
C TRP A 102 -0.16 1.97 -2.68
N GLU A 103 -0.31 1.13 -3.70
CA GLU A 103 -1.49 0.32 -3.92
C GLU A 103 -1.12 -1.15 -3.97
N LEU A 104 -2.00 -1.99 -3.44
CA LEU A 104 -1.83 -3.43 -3.40
C LEU A 104 -3.03 -4.13 -4.02
N VAL A 105 -2.77 -5.15 -4.82
CA VAL A 105 -3.74 -6.19 -5.12
C VAL A 105 -3.65 -7.24 -4.02
N VAL A 106 -4.75 -7.45 -3.31
CA VAL A 106 -4.90 -8.52 -2.29
C VAL A 106 -5.68 -9.73 -2.83
N GLY A 107 -6.21 -9.59 -4.06
CA GLY A 107 -6.81 -10.68 -4.81
C GLY A 107 -8.06 -11.26 -4.13
N ARG A 108 -8.20 -12.58 -4.19
CA ARG A 108 -9.27 -13.35 -3.51
C ARG A 108 -8.73 -14.15 -2.32
N SER A 109 -7.55 -13.80 -1.83
CA SER A 109 -6.94 -14.48 -0.71
C SER A 109 -7.84 -14.38 0.53
N LYS A 110 -8.02 -15.50 1.22
CA LYS A 110 -8.85 -15.58 2.43
C LYS A 110 -8.11 -15.12 3.69
N GLU A 111 -6.81 -14.90 3.57
CA GLU A 111 -5.97 -14.45 4.67
C GLU A 111 -4.85 -13.55 4.14
N TRP A 112 -4.67 -12.41 4.78
CA TRP A 112 -3.52 -11.53 4.55
C TRP A 112 -3.48 -10.44 5.62
N ASP A 113 -2.30 -9.86 5.80
CA ASP A 113 -2.11 -8.60 6.52
C ASP A 113 -1.20 -7.68 5.72
N VAL A 114 -1.57 -6.39 5.63
CA VAL A 114 -0.80 -5.36 4.93
C VAL A 114 -0.79 -4.07 5.71
N GLY A 115 0.27 -3.29 5.57
CA GLY A 115 0.42 -2.01 6.26
C GLY A 115 1.86 -1.57 6.35
N VAL A 116 2.26 -1.08 7.53
CA VAL A 116 3.66 -0.76 7.84
C VAL A 116 4.08 -1.35 9.17
N CYS A 117 5.39 -1.55 9.33
CA CYS A 117 6.01 -1.83 10.61
C CYS A 117 7.25 -0.95 10.82
N LYS A 118 7.75 -0.87 12.05
CA LYS A 118 9.08 -0.32 12.35
C LYS A 118 10.16 -1.15 11.65
N ASP A 119 11.25 -0.54 11.18
CA ASP A 119 12.39 -1.28 10.60
C ASP A 119 13.06 -2.16 11.66
N SER A 120 13.01 -1.73 12.93
CA SER A 120 13.63 -2.41 14.08
C SER A 120 12.83 -3.56 14.69
N VAL A 121 11.70 -3.99 14.09
CA VAL A 121 10.89 -5.10 14.66
C VAL A 121 11.70 -6.38 14.79
N ASN A 122 11.41 -7.19 15.81
CA ASN A 122 12.04 -8.51 15.97
C ASN A 122 11.60 -9.44 14.83
N ARG A 123 12.57 -10.01 14.11
CA ARG A 123 12.34 -10.89 12.95
C ARG A 123 12.64 -12.36 13.25
N GLN A 124 13.15 -12.66 14.45
CA GLN A 124 13.58 -13.99 14.88
C GLN A 124 12.49 -14.75 15.65
N GLU A 125 11.41 -14.07 16.05
CA GLU A 125 10.31 -14.61 16.84
C GLU A 125 8.97 -14.48 16.10
N PRO A 126 7.90 -15.18 16.55
CA PRO A 126 6.55 -14.92 16.06
C PRO A 126 6.20 -13.44 16.24
N ILE A 127 5.67 -12.81 15.18
CA ILE A 127 5.24 -11.41 15.26
C ILE A 127 3.89 -11.31 15.98
N ASN A 128 3.75 -10.28 16.80
CA ASN A 128 2.46 -9.84 17.31
C ASN A 128 2.07 -8.57 16.55
N LEU A 129 1.01 -8.64 15.76
CA LEU A 129 0.54 -7.51 14.95
C LEU A 129 -0.22 -6.53 15.87
N THR A 130 0.51 -5.70 16.61
CA THR A 130 -0.06 -4.59 17.38
C THR A 130 0.80 -3.34 17.27
N GLU A 131 0.17 -2.20 17.55
CA GLU A 131 0.84 -0.89 17.54
C GLU A 131 2.01 -0.83 18.54
N GLU A 132 1.87 -1.47 19.71
CA GLU A 132 2.91 -1.58 20.74
C GLU A 132 4.16 -2.28 20.22
N HIS A 133 3.98 -3.33 19.41
CA HIS A 133 5.08 -4.06 18.78
C HIS A 133 5.55 -3.40 17.47
N GLY A 134 5.01 -2.22 17.15
CA GLY A 134 5.44 -1.41 16.01
C GLY A 134 4.81 -1.84 14.68
N PHE A 135 3.59 -2.36 14.69
CA PHE A 135 2.82 -2.73 13.50
C PHE A 135 1.53 -1.91 13.39
N TRP A 136 1.27 -1.38 12.19
CA TRP A 136 0.01 -0.71 11.84
C TRP A 136 -0.54 -1.34 10.57
N THR A 137 -1.35 -2.38 10.74
CA THR A 137 -1.78 -3.26 9.66
C THR A 137 -3.29 -3.48 9.67
N VAL A 138 -3.84 -3.75 8.50
CA VAL A 138 -5.18 -4.30 8.32
C VAL A 138 -5.08 -5.63 7.60
N GLY A 139 -6.05 -6.50 7.84
CA GLY A 139 -6.04 -7.83 7.28
C GLY A 139 -7.41 -8.47 7.18
N VAL A 140 -7.45 -9.66 6.60
CA VAL A 140 -8.63 -10.54 6.56
C VAL A 140 -8.28 -11.90 7.17
N ARG A 141 -9.26 -12.53 7.82
CA ARG A 141 -9.20 -13.91 8.32
C ARG A 141 -10.41 -14.69 7.83
N GLY A 142 -10.20 -15.93 7.41
CA GLY A 142 -11.25 -16.83 6.93
C GLY A 142 -12.00 -16.34 5.68
N GLY A 143 -11.51 -15.29 5.01
CA GLY A 143 -12.12 -14.67 3.83
C GLY A 143 -13.30 -13.75 4.10
N GLU A 144 -13.70 -13.57 5.36
CA GLU A 144 -14.93 -12.81 5.71
C GLU A 144 -14.70 -11.80 6.84
N VAL A 145 -13.76 -12.05 7.74
CA VAL A 145 -13.51 -11.18 8.90
C VAL A 145 -12.36 -10.25 8.59
N TYR A 146 -12.69 -8.99 8.29
CA TYR A 146 -11.70 -7.93 8.11
C TYR A 146 -11.45 -7.23 9.45
N ALA A 147 -10.19 -6.91 9.74
CA ALA A 147 -9.82 -6.28 10.99
C ALA A 147 -8.63 -5.32 10.83
N ALA A 148 -8.62 -4.29 11.65
CA ALA A 148 -7.43 -3.51 11.95
C ALA A 148 -6.76 -4.10 13.21
N CYS A 149 -5.45 -4.27 13.13
CA CYS A 149 -4.60 -4.86 14.18
C CYS A 149 -4.35 -3.91 15.36
N THR A 150 -5.42 -3.40 15.95
CA THR A 150 -5.43 -2.60 17.18
C THR A 150 -5.49 -3.50 18.42
N GLU A 151 -5.27 -2.93 19.60
CA GLU A 151 -5.49 -3.61 20.88
C GLU A 151 -6.59 -2.86 21.67
N PRO A 152 -7.79 -3.43 21.87
CA PRO A 152 -8.27 -4.71 21.33
C PRO A 152 -8.48 -4.66 19.80
N LEU A 153 -8.56 -5.83 19.16
CA LEU A 153 -8.75 -5.95 17.70
C LEU A 153 -10.03 -5.24 17.23
N THR A 154 -9.90 -4.37 16.22
CA THR A 154 -11.05 -3.65 15.65
C THR A 154 -11.56 -4.38 14.41
N VAL A 155 -12.77 -4.94 14.49
CA VAL A 155 -13.46 -5.56 13.33
C VAL A 155 -13.94 -4.46 12.38
N LEU A 156 -13.72 -4.66 11.08
CA LEU A 156 -14.04 -3.71 10.02
C LEU A 156 -15.20 -4.21 9.17
N ILE A 157 -16.10 -3.28 8.81
CA ILE A 157 -17.18 -3.53 7.84
C ILE A 157 -16.72 -2.98 6.49
N VAL A 158 -16.28 -3.86 5.61
CA VAL A 158 -15.77 -3.50 4.28
C VAL A 158 -16.57 -4.20 3.18
N ASN A 159 -16.31 -3.82 1.92
CA ASN A 159 -16.86 -4.51 0.77
C ASN A 159 -16.38 -5.98 0.75
N PRO A 160 -17.28 -6.99 0.69
CA PRO A 160 -16.88 -8.39 0.61
C PRO A 160 -16.03 -8.75 -0.62
N ARG A 161 -15.97 -7.86 -1.61
CA ARG A 161 -15.16 -8.00 -2.83
C ARG A 161 -13.89 -7.14 -2.80
N LEU A 162 -13.44 -6.71 -1.62
CA LEU A 162 -12.18 -5.99 -1.46
C LEU A 162 -11.04 -6.80 -2.07
N HIS A 163 -10.47 -6.28 -3.15
CA HIS A 163 -9.38 -6.94 -3.87
C HIS A 163 -8.22 -5.99 -4.18
N ARG A 164 -8.39 -4.68 -3.92
CA ARG A 164 -7.36 -3.65 -4.04
C ARG A 164 -7.41 -2.70 -2.85
N VAL A 165 -6.26 -2.50 -2.22
CA VAL A 165 -6.10 -1.64 -1.05
C VAL A 165 -5.14 -0.51 -1.38
N GLY A 166 -5.57 0.72 -1.15
CA GLY A 166 -4.71 1.90 -1.15
C GLY A 166 -4.20 2.17 0.25
N ILE A 167 -2.90 2.36 0.39
CA ILE A 167 -2.27 2.65 1.69
C ILE A 167 -1.61 4.02 1.62
N PHE A 168 -2.02 4.90 2.50
CA PHE A 168 -1.48 6.25 2.60
C PHE A 168 -0.88 6.48 3.98
N LEU A 169 0.43 6.69 4.00
CA LEU A 169 1.22 7.00 5.18
C LEU A 169 1.50 8.51 5.23
N ASP A 170 1.07 9.17 6.30
CA ASP A 170 1.33 10.58 6.59
C ASP A 170 2.14 10.73 7.88
N LEU A 171 3.46 10.81 7.73
CA LEU A 171 4.37 11.01 8.86
C LEU A 171 4.35 12.45 9.40
N VAL A 172 3.74 13.39 8.68
CA VAL A 172 3.53 14.76 9.17
C VAL A 172 2.38 14.77 10.18
N ARG A 173 1.29 14.06 9.86
CA ARG A 173 0.11 13.90 10.72
C ARG A 173 0.15 12.68 11.63
N LYS A 174 1.23 11.89 11.59
CA LYS A 174 1.41 10.64 12.35
C LYS A 174 0.25 9.66 12.14
N SER A 175 -0.16 9.46 10.90
CA SER A 175 -1.28 8.58 10.56
C SER A 175 -1.00 7.67 9.37
N ILE A 176 -1.72 6.56 9.31
CA ILE A 176 -1.77 5.67 8.16
C ILE A 176 -3.22 5.30 7.90
N SER A 177 -3.65 5.45 6.66
CA SER A 177 -5.03 5.21 6.24
C SER A 177 -5.09 4.17 5.12
N PHE A 178 -6.15 3.38 5.17
CA PHE A 178 -6.42 2.28 4.26
C PHE A 178 -7.73 2.55 3.53
N TRP A 179 -7.75 2.26 2.23
CA TRP A 179 -8.86 2.58 1.32
C TRP A 179 -9.16 1.40 0.40
N ASP A 180 -10.44 1.13 0.17
CA ASP A 180 -10.86 0.22 -0.90
C ASP A 180 -10.80 0.98 -2.23
N LEU A 181 -9.92 0.56 -3.13
CA LEU A 181 -9.75 1.23 -4.42
C LEU A 181 -10.84 0.85 -5.44
N SER A 182 -11.70 -0.11 -5.10
CA SER A 182 -12.79 -0.56 -5.97
C SER A 182 -13.95 0.43 -5.97
N ASP A 183 -14.25 1.03 -4.81
CA ASP A 183 -15.33 1.98 -4.64
C ASP A 183 -14.89 3.30 -3.99
N GLY A 184 -13.60 3.43 -3.66
CA GLY A 184 -13.02 4.63 -3.04
C GLY A 184 -13.38 4.79 -1.56
N SER A 185 -13.97 3.77 -0.93
CA SER A 185 -14.39 3.85 0.47
C SER A 185 -13.20 3.79 1.44
N HIS A 186 -13.37 4.45 2.57
CA HIS A 186 -12.42 4.39 3.68
C HIS A 186 -12.56 3.05 4.41
N ILE A 187 -11.43 2.38 4.65
CA ILE A 187 -11.39 1.13 5.43
C ILE A 187 -11.08 1.43 6.89
N PHE A 188 -9.93 2.06 7.15
CA PHE A 188 -9.46 2.32 8.52
C PHE A 188 -8.36 3.39 8.56
N THR A 189 -8.14 3.99 9.72
CA THR A 189 -6.98 4.87 9.96
C THR A 189 -6.44 4.70 11.37
N PHE A 190 -5.14 4.44 11.47
CA PHE A 190 -4.41 4.58 12.73
C PHE A 190 -3.88 6.01 12.86
N PHE A 191 -3.86 6.50 14.09
CA PHE A 191 -3.36 7.82 14.46
C PHE A 191 -2.24 7.67 15.49
N ASN A 192 -1.47 8.75 15.71
CA ASN A 192 -0.37 8.80 16.67
C ASN A 192 0.72 7.74 16.41
N ILE A 193 0.99 7.46 15.12
CA ILE A 193 2.07 6.55 14.72
C ILE A 193 3.40 7.09 15.22
N SER A 194 4.16 6.22 15.88
CA SER A 194 5.51 6.50 16.36
C SER A 194 6.48 6.47 15.19
N ASP A 195 7.13 7.61 14.91
CA ASP A 195 8.14 7.76 13.85
C ASP A 195 9.57 7.86 14.41
N THR A 196 9.79 7.34 15.62
CA THR A 196 11.12 7.31 16.25
C THR A 196 12.09 6.37 15.53
N ASP A 197 11.58 5.51 14.66
CA ASP A 197 12.29 4.53 13.84
C ASP A 197 11.73 4.58 12.41
N PRO A 198 12.54 4.35 11.35
CA PRO A 198 12.01 4.31 9.99
C PRO A 198 10.89 3.27 9.86
N LEU A 199 9.85 3.60 9.11
CA LEU A 199 8.77 2.66 8.81
C LEU A 199 9.04 1.95 7.48
N ARG A 200 8.74 0.65 7.46
CA ARG A 200 8.80 -0.21 6.29
C ARG A 200 7.40 -0.65 5.90
N PRO A 201 7.08 -0.69 4.59
CA PRO A 201 5.91 -1.41 4.10
C PRO A 201 5.96 -2.88 4.55
N PHE A 202 4.82 -3.42 4.97
CA PHE A 202 4.69 -4.76 5.53
C PHE A 202 3.67 -5.58 4.74
N PHE A 203 4.01 -6.84 4.44
CA PHE A 203 3.17 -7.78 3.70
C PHE A 203 3.24 -9.17 4.32
N ALA A 204 2.08 -9.75 4.65
CA ALA A 204 1.94 -11.14 5.06
C ALA A 204 0.85 -11.81 4.19
N PRO A 205 1.23 -12.61 3.18
CA PRO A 205 0.26 -13.36 2.37
C PRO A 205 -0.33 -14.56 3.16
N ALA A 206 -1.44 -15.12 2.65
CA ALA A 206 -2.03 -16.34 3.20
C ALA A 206 -1.01 -17.49 3.23
N ASN A 207 -1.10 -18.31 4.27
CA ASN A 207 -0.53 -19.65 4.26
C ASN A 207 -1.46 -20.58 3.48
N SER A 208 -1.45 -20.45 2.15
CA SER A 208 -2.33 -21.25 1.28
C SER A 208 -1.80 -22.66 1.06
N TYR A 209 -2.73 -23.62 1.06
CA TYR A 209 -2.47 -25.00 0.65
C TYR A 209 -3.65 -25.54 -0.17
N PRO A 210 -3.44 -26.01 -1.41
CA PRO A 210 -2.17 -26.03 -2.14
C PRO A 210 -1.68 -24.61 -2.47
N ASP A 211 -0.40 -24.48 -2.82
CA ASP A 211 0.19 -23.22 -3.27
C ASP A 211 -0.63 -22.65 -4.45
N ASP A 212 -1.23 -21.47 -4.27
CA ASP A 212 -1.96 -20.79 -5.34
C ASP A 212 -1.36 -19.40 -5.60
N PRO A 213 -0.60 -19.22 -6.70
CA PRO A 213 -0.09 -17.92 -7.11
C PRO A 213 -1.19 -16.87 -7.33
N LYS A 214 -2.46 -17.27 -7.49
CA LYS A 214 -3.59 -16.33 -7.60
C LYS A 214 -3.97 -15.68 -6.28
N GLU A 215 -3.49 -16.21 -5.15
CA GLU A 215 -3.62 -15.62 -3.82
C GLU A 215 -2.42 -14.74 -3.44
N ALA A 216 -1.55 -14.44 -4.42
CA ALA A 216 -0.42 -13.54 -4.21
C ALA A 216 -0.86 -12.11 -3.86
N LEU A 217 -0.12 -11.51 -2.94
CA LEU A 217 -0.14 -10.06 -2.75
C LEU A 217 0.74 -9.43 -3.82
N ALA A 218 0.26 -8.38 -4.49
CA ALA A 218 1.03 -7.69 -5.51
C ALA A 218 1.00 -6.17 -5.34
N ILE A 219 2.17 -5.53 -5.44
CA ILE A 219 2.31 -4.08 -5.49
C ILE A 219 1.88 -3.62 -6.88
N CYS A 220 0.96 -2.67 -6.96
CA CYS A 220 0.61 -2.07 -8.24
C CYS A 220 1.68 -1.03 -8.60
N PRO A 221 2.21 -1.05 -9.84
CA PRO A 221 3.04 0.04 -10.33
C PRO A 221 2.20 1.32 -10.37
N VAL A 222 2.44 2.24 -9.46
CA VAL A 222 1.78 3.55 -9.50
C VAL A 222 2.47 4.35 -10.60
N LEU A 223 1.85 4.40 -11.78
CA LEU A 223 2.34 5.18 -12.91
C LEU A 223 2.49 6.63 -12.49
N ASN A 224 3.71 7.14 -12.60
CA ASN A 224 4.02 8.53 -12.30
C ASN A 224 3.23 9.41 -13.29
N PRO A 225 2.30 10.28 -12.85
CA PRO A 225 1.58 11.17 -13.77
C PRO A 225 2.50 12.20 -14.46
N GLY A 226 3.80 12.21 -14.12
CA GLY A 226 4.81 13.14 -14.65
C GLY A 226 5.51 12.75 -15.96
N ILE A 227 5.20 11.62 -16.62
CA ILE A 227 5.75 11.32 -17.95
C ILE A 227 4.63 11.31 -18.99
N PHE A 228 4.10 12.50 -19.27
CA PHE A 228 3.41 12.75 -20.53
C PHE A 228 4.43 13.30 -21.53
N ARG A 229 4.81 12.47 -22.51
CA ARG A 229 5.52 12.97 -23.70
C ARG A 229 4.54 13.86 -24.47
N ARG A 230 4.91 15.13 -24.67
CA ARG A 230 4.24 16.00 -25.65
C ARG A 230 4.13 15.24 -26.98
N PRO A 231 2.96 15.20 -27.64
CA PRO A 231 2.89 14.83 -29.03
C PRO A 231 3.84 15.77 -29.81
N ALA A 232 4.75 15.20 -30.60
CA ALA A 232 5.54 15.99 -31.52
C ALA A 232 4.58 16.69 -32.49
N ASN A 233 4.66 18.01 -32.57
CA ASN A 233 3.83 18.80 -33.47
C ASN A 233 4.27 18.50 -34.93
N PRO A 234 3.41 17.98 -35.82
CA PRO A 234 3.81 17.65 -37.19
C PRO A 234 4.01 18.87 -38.10
N GLU A 235 3.77 20.09 -37.65
CA GLU A 235 3.79 21.27 -38.52
C GLU A 235 4.93 22.24 -38.21
N GLN A 236 6.15 21.82 -38.51
CA GLN A 236 7.20 22.72 -38.99
C GLN A 236 8.00 22.01 -40.09
N GLY A 237 7.45 22.04 -41.30
CA GLY A 237 8.08 21.51 -42.50
C GLY A 237 7.72 22.35 -43.72
N LYS A 238 8.44 23.46 -43.86
CA LYS A 238 8.59 24.36 -45.04
C LYS A 238 7.34 25.03 -45.62
#